data_AF-A0A2R6C2I2-F1
#
_entry.id   AF-A0A2R6C2I2-F1
#
_cell.length_a   1.000
_cell.length_b   1.000
_cell.length_c   1.000
_cell.angle_alpha   90.00
_cell.angle_beta   90.00
_cell.angle_gamma   90.00
#
_symmetry.space_group_name_H-M   'P 1'
#
loop_
_entity.id
_entity.type
_entity.pdbx_description
1 polymer ?
#
loop_
_entity_poly.entity_id
_entity_poly.type
_entity_poly.pdbx_seq_one_letter_code
_entity_poly.pdbx_strand_id
1 'polypeptide(L)'
;MGPVILSMVISVVAAYLFDYWPPFYSVITVGSVMGPAAVVFVTSIAAILFPKRRREIYEQAPVARYKPLGIPLIVLIGLASALASFSVDAMYLGAPELGYNAPVPVAFTFGILLLGFLLYYVNYAYQKAKGVDITIAFKQLPPD
;
A
#
# COMPACT_ATOMS: atom_id res chain seq x y z
N MET A 1 -21.57 -10.34 5.94
CA MET A 1 -22.37 -9.54 4.99
C MET A 1 -22.37 -8.04 5.31
N GLY A 2 -22.48 -7.62 6.58
CA GLY A 2 -22.45 -6.19 6.98
C GLY A 2 -21.27 -5.36 6.46
N PRO A 3 -20.01 -5.81 6.54
CA PRO A 3 -18.86 -5.04 6.06
C PRO A 3 -18.84 -4.83 4.54
N VAL A 4 -19.31 -5.82 3.78
CA VAL A 4 -19.32 -5.79 2.31
C VAL A 4 -20.37 -4.81 1.79
N ILE A 5 -21.55 -4.81 2.42
CA ILE A 5 -22.62 -3.86 2.09
C ILE A 5 -22.16 -2.43 2.42
N LEU A 6 -21.52 -2.24 3.57
CA LEU A 6 -20.97 -0.93 3.95
C LEU A 6 -19.93 -0.45 2.94
N SER A 7 -18.99 -1.31 2.51
CA SER A 7 -18.01 -0.93 1.48
C SER A 7 -18.67 -0.59 0.16
N MET A 8 -19.69 -1.34 -0.27
CA MET A 8 -20.44 -1.02 -1.50
C MET A 8 -21.09 0.37 -1.42
N VAL A 9 -21.77 0.67 -0.31
CA VAL A 9 -22.44 1.97 -0.13
C VAL A 9 -21.42 3.11 -0.17
N ILE A 10 -20.28 2.95 0.51
CA ILE A 10 -19.20 3.94 0.49
C ILE A 10 -18.67 4.14 -0.94
N SER A 11 -18.44 3.06 -1.69
CA SER A 11 -17.96 3.14 -3.07
C SER A 11 -18.96 3.82 -4.00
N VAL A 12 -20.26 3.56 -3.87
CA VAL A 12 -21.30 4.21 -4.68
C VAL A 12 -21.40 5.69 -4.38
N VAL A 13 -21.35 6.09 -3.10
CA VAL A 13 -21.35 7.50 -2.71
C VAL A 13 -20.10 8.21 -3.24
N ALA A 14 -18.92 7.58 -3.13
CA ALA A 14 -17.68 8.14 -3.68
C ALA A 14 -17.75 8.31 -5.21
N ALA A 15 -18.32 7.34 -5.94
CA ALA A 15 -18.51 7.44 -7.38
C ALA A 15 -19.48 8.57 -7.77
N TYR A 16 -20.59 8.73 -7.03
CA TYR A 16 -21.50 9.85 -7.25
C TYR A 16 -20.83 11.21 -7.02
N LEU A 17 -20.08 11.36 -5.91
CA LEU A 17 -19.36 12.60 -5.64
C LEU A 17 -18.27 12.87 -6.69
N PHE A 18 -17.65 11.82 -7.23
CA PHE A 18 -16.67 11.93 -8.32
C PHE A 18 -17.27 12.49 -9.61
N ASP A 19 -18.44 11.98 -10.03
CA ASP A 19 -19.06 12.40 -11.29
C ASP A 19 -19.71 13.78 -11.21
N TYR A 20 -20.30 14.12 -10.06
CA TYR A 20 -21.16 15.31 -9.94
C TYR A 20 -20.53 16.48 -9.17
N TRP A 21 -19.35 16.32 -8.56
CA TRP A 21 -18.70 17.39 -7.79
C TRP A 21 -17.27 17.69 -8.28
N PRO A 22 -17.06 18.74 -9.09
CA PRO A 22 -15.75 19.03 -9.71
C PRO A 22 -14.56 19.20 -8.73
N PRO A 23 -14.72 19.81 -7.54
CA PRO A 23 -13.67 19.83 -6.52
C PRO A 23 -13.33 18.44 -5.96
N PHE A 24 -14.30 17.53 -5.89
CA PHE A 24 -14.07 16.17 -5.41
C PHE A 24 -13.27 15.34 -6.41
N TYR A 25 -13.53 15.51 -7.71
CA TYR A 25 -12.77 14.93 -8.80
C TYR A 25 -11.27 15.29 -8.72
N SER A 26 -10.91 16.57 -8.56
CA SER A 26 -9.50 16.98 -8.55
C SER A 26 -8.72 16.48 -7.34
N VAL A 27 -9.36 16.39 -6.16
CA VAL A 27 -8.72 15.92 -4.93
C VAL A 27 -8.57 14.40 -4.90
N ILE A 28 -9.62 13.66 -5.29
CA ILE A 28 -9.62 12.20 -5.22
C ILE A 28 -8.84 11.58 -6.38
N THR A 29 -9.05 11.98 -7.64
CA THR A 29 -8.42 11.28 -8.79
C THR A 29 -6.90 11.34 -8.72
N VAL A 30 -6.37 12.47 -8.30
CA VAL A 30 -4.95 12.76 -8.37
C VAL A 30 -4.21 12.27 -7.12
N GLY A 31 -4.80 12.40 -5.94
CA GLY A 31 -4.23 11.87 -4.70
C GLY A 31 -4.44 10.36 -4.51
N SER A 32 -5.53 9.80 -5.04
CA SER A 32 -5.88 8.38 -4.85
C SER A 32 -5.16 7.42 -5.78
N VAL A 33 -4.44 7.90 -6.79
CA VAL A 33 -3.63 7.03 -7.66
C VAL A 33 -2.19 6.94 -7.19
N MET A 34 -1.57 8.07 -6.85
CA MET A 34 -0.18 8.10 -6.39
C MET A 34 0.02 7.49 -4.99
N GLY A 35 -0.93 7.69 -4.07
CA GLY A 35 -0.84 7.11 -2.72
C GLY A 35 -0.74 5.57 -2.75
N PRO A 36 -1.70 4.86 -3.36
CA PRO A 36 -1.64 3.41 -3.52
C PRO A 36 -0.46 2.93 -4.36
N ALA A 37 -0.09 3.61 -5.44
CA ALA A 37 1.08 3.24 -6.24
C ALA A 37 2.37 3.28 -5.41
N ALA A 38 2.58 4.32 -4.60
CA ALA A 38 3.70 4.39 -3.68
C ALA A 38 3.69 3.26 -2.63
N VAL A 39 2.51 2.91 -2.08
CA VAL A 39 2.37 1.78 -1.13
C VAL A 39 2.67 0.44 -1.80
N VAL A 40 2.19 0.22 -3.02
CA VAL A 40 2.47 -0.99 -3.80
C VAL A 40 3.95 -1.06 -4.14
N PHE A 41 4.59 0.06 -4.47
CA PHE A 41 6.03 0.10 -4.71
C PHE A 41 6.82 -0.36 -3.48
N VAL A 42 6.55 0.20 -2.29
CA VAL A 42 7.22 -0.21 -1.04
C VAL A 42 6.96 -1.69 -0.73
N THR A 43 5.72 -2.15 -0.91
CA THR A 43 5.34 -3.56 -0.70
C THR A 43 6.05 -4.50 -1.68
N SER A 44 6.24 -4.05 -2.92
CA SER A 44 6.95 -4.80 -3.96
C SER A 44 8.43 -4.96 -3.62
N ILE A 45 9.08 -3.92 -3.07
CA ILE A 45 10.45 -4.02 -2.55
C ILE A 45 10.51 -5.03 -1.39
N ALA A 46 9.53 -5.01 -0.48
CA ALA A 46 9.44 -5.99 0.59
C ALA A 46 9.32 -7.43 0.05
N ALA A 47 8.52 -7.65 -1.01
CA ALA A 47 8.38 -8.94 -1.68
C ALA A 47 9.70 -9.42 -2.33
N ILE A 48 10.46 -8.52 -2.96
CA ILE A 48 11.78 -8.84 -3.54
C ILE A 48 12.77 -9.26 -2.45
N LEU A 49 12.77 -8.58 -1.31
CA LEU A 49 13.70 -8.87 -0.21
C LEU A 49 13.24 -10.04 0.68
N PHE A 50 11.99 -10.49 0.56
CA PHE A 50 11.37 -11.47 1.43
C PHE A 50 12.13 -12.81 1.49
N PRO A 51 12.53 -13.43 0.36
CA PRO A 51 13.28 -14.70 0.41
C PRO A 51 14.63 -14.61 1.12
N LYS A 52 15.26 -13.42 1.12
CA LYS A 52 16.58 -13.21 1.72
C LYS A 52 16.49 -12.80 3.19
N ARG A 53 15.53 -11.95 3.57
CA ARG A 53 15.38 -11.43 4.95
C ARG A 53 14.60 -12.35 5.88
N ARG A 54 13.69 -13.15 5.35
CA ARG A 54 12.79 -14.03 6.12
C ARG A 54 12.74 -15.41 5.48
N ARG A 55 13.92 -15.99 5.29
CA ARG A 55 14.09 -17.26 4.55
C ARG A 55 13.29 -18.41 5.16
N GLU A 56 13.33 -18.58 6.48
CA GLU A 56 12.60 -19.64 7.20
C GLU A 56 11.09 -19.58 6.90
N ILE A 57 10.50 -18.39 7.05
CA ILE A 57 9.07 -18.14 6.77
C ILE A 57 8.77 -18.33 5.28
N TYR A 58 9.66 -17.85 4.40
CA TYR A 58 9.48 -17.98 2.96
C TYR A 58 9.49 -19.44 2.53
N GLU A 59 10.41 -20.27 3.02
CA GLU A 59 10.53 -21.68 2.63
C GLU A 59 9.30 -22.51 3.00
N GLN A 60 8.55 -22.11 4.02
CA GLN A 60 7.28 -22.74 4.42
C GLN A 60 6.09 -22.26 3.58
N ALA A 61 6.19 -21.09 2.95
CA ALA A 61 5.09 -20.53 2.16
C ALA A 61 4.84 -21.34 0.88
N PRO A 62 3.57 -21.54 0.46
CA PRO A 62 3.25 -22.27 -0.78
C PRO A 62 3.94 -21.71 -2.03
N VAL A 63 4.16 -20.39 -2.05
CA VAL A 63 4.81 -19.68 -3.15
C VAL A 63 6.28 -20.08 -3.35
N ALA A 64 6.95 -20.60 -2.32
CA ALA A 64 8.37 -20.95 -2.40
C ALA A 64 8.68 -22.13 -3.32
N ARG A 65 7.65 -22.93 -3.65
CA ARG A 65 7.73 -24.02 -4.62
C ARG A 65 7.89 -23.52 -6.07
N TYR A 66 7.47 -22.29 -6.34
CA TYR A 66 7.50 -21.72 -7.68
C TYR A 66 8.79 -20.94 -7.91
N LYS A 67 9.71 -21.54 -8.69
CA LYS A 67 10.99 -20.94 -9.09
C LYS A 67 11.20 -21.05 -10.59
N PRO A 68 10.43 -20.33 -11.42
CA PRO A 68 10.72 -20.30 -12.86
C PRO A 68 12.14 -19.78 -13.07
N LEU A 69 12.94 -20.50 -13.87
CA LEU A 69 14.34 -20.17 -14.16
C LEU A 69 15.27 -20.13 -12.92
N GLY A 70 14.90 -20.80 -11.83
CA GLY A 70 15.69 -20.83 -10.59
C GLY A 70 15.52 -19.59 -9.69
N ILE A 71 14.72 -18.60 -10.11
CA ILE A 71 14.45 -17.38 -9.36
C ILE A 71 13.10 -17.51 -8.62
N PRO A 72 13.01 -17.16 -7.32
CA PRO A 72 11.74 -17.07 -6.59
C PRO A 72 10.67 -16.30 -7.37
N LEU A 73 9.49 -16.92 -7.61
CA LEU A 73 8.40 -16.27 -8.32
C LEU A 73 7.98 -14.94 -7.66
N ILE A 74 8.02 -14.88 -6.32
CA ILE A 74 7.71 -13.66 -5.56
C ILE A 74 8.65 -12.48 -5.89
N VAL A 75 9.90 -12.76 -6.25
CA VAL A 75 10.87 -11.73 -6.66
C VAL A 75 10.51 -11.19 -8.03
N LEU A 76 10.12 -12.06 -8.97
CA LEU A 76 9.69 -11.64 -10.31
C LEU A 76 8.41 -10.81 -10.27
N ILE A 77 7.41 -11.25 -9.49
CA ILE A 77 6.17 -10.50 -9.29
C ILE A 77 6.45 -9.17 -8.59
N GLY A 78 7.32 -9.18 -7.57
CA GLY A 78 7.76 -7.96 -6.89
C GLY A 78 8.45 -6.98 -7.85
N LEU A 79 9.35 -7.45 -8.72
CA LEU A 79 10.00 -6.62 -9.72
C LEU A 79 9.00 -6.02 -10.73
N ALA A 80 8.09 -6.85 -11.25
CA ALA A 80 7.06 -6.39 -12.17
C ALA A 80 6.12 -5.35 -11.52
N SER A 81 5.71 -5.60 -10.28
CA SER A 81 4.83 -4.71 -9.52
C SER A 81 5.52 -3.40 -9.14
N ALA A 82 6.80 -3.46 -8.78
CA ALA A 82 7.62 -2.28 -8.51
C ALA A 82 7.78 -1.43 -9.77
N LEU A 83 8.08 -2.05 -10.92
CA LEU A 83 8.22 -1.35 -12.19
C LEU A 83 6.90 -0.70 -12.62
N ALA A 84 5.79 -1.44 -12.55
CA ALA A 84 4.48 -0.92 -12.88
C ALA A 84 4.10 0.27 -11.99
N SER A 85 4.22 0.14 -10.67
CA SER A 85 3.84 1.20 -9.73
C SER A 85 4.73 2.43 -9.89
N PHE A 86 6.04 2.23 -10.05
CA PHE A 86 6.98 3.32 -10.32
C PHE A 86 6.67 4.03 -11.64
N SER A 87 6.31 3.30 -12.70
CA SER A 87 5.94 3.90 -13.97
C SER A 87 4.70 4.79 -13.87
N VAL A 88 3.70 4.37 -13.08
CA VAL A 88 2.49 5.17 -12.82
C VAL A 88 2.86 6.46 -12.09
N ASP A 89 3.61 6.36 -10.99
CA ASP A 89 4.03 7.54 -10.23
C ASP A 89 4.88 8.50 -11.06
N ALA A 90 5.81 7.96 -11.87
CA ALA A 90 6.64 8.77 -12.77
C ALA A 90 5.81 9.50 -13.84
N MET A 91 4.77 8.87 -14.39
CA MET A 91 3.87 9.52 -15.33
C MET A 91 3.07 10.66 -14.68
N TYR A 92 2.54 10.44 -13.47
CA TYR A 92 1.80 11.47 -12.74
C TYR A 92 2.66 12.68 -12.35
N LEU A 93 3.94 12.46 -12.04
CA LEU A 93 4.90 13.54 -11.77
C LEU A 93 5.35 14.27 -13.04
N GLY A 94 5.45 13.56 -14.16
CA GLY A 94 5.97 14.08 -15.43
C GLY A 94 4.93 14.76 -16.34
N ALA A 95 3.63 14.55 -16.10
CA ALA A 95 2.54 15.04 -16.95
C ALA A 95 1.64 16.02 -16.17
N PRO A 96 1.91 17.34 -16.23
CA PRO A 96 1.12 18.36 -15.53
C PRO A 96 -0.37 18.33 -15.86
N GLU A 97 -0.74 17.88 -17.07
CA GLU A 97 -2.11 17.67 -17.53
C GLU A 97 -2.92 16.67 -16.70
N LEU A 98 -2.23 15.77 -15.97
CA LEU A 98 -2.87 14.84 -15.04
C LEU A 98 -3.27 15.51 -13.71
N GLY A 99 -2.95 16.79 -13.53
CA GLY A 99 -3.44 17.59 -12.41
C GLY A 99 -2.71 17.37 -11.07
N TYR A 100 -1.66 16.54 -11.03
CA TYR A 100 -0.87 16.26 -9.82
C TYR A 100 -0.12 17.44 -9.25
N ASN A 101 0.43 18.29 -10.12
CA ASN A 101 1.27 19.41 -9.67
C ASN A 101 0.47 20.56 -8.99
N ALA A 102 -0.83 20.38 -8.75
CA ALA A 102 -1.62 21.31 -7.96
C ALA A 102 -1.34 21.15 -6.44
N PRO A 103 -1.46 22.23 -5.63
CA PRO A 103 -1.16 22.17 -4.20
C PRO A 103 -2.05 21.19 -3.41
N VAL A 104 -3.32 21.07 -3.80
CA VAL A 104 -4.31 20.29 -3.04
C VAL A 104 -4.06 18.78 -3.15
N PRO A 105 -3.87 18.18 -4.33
CA PRO A 105 -3.60 16.75 -4.44
C PRO A 105 -2.27 16.31 -3.82
N VAL A 106 -1.23 17.14 -3.92
CA VAL A 106 0.05 16.90 -3.25
C VAL A 106 -0.14 16.90 -1.74
N ALA A 107 -0.78 17.94 -1.19
CA ALA A 107 -1.05 18.02 0.25
C ALA A 107 -1.92 16.85 0.75
N PHE A 108 -2.88 16.40 -0.05
CA PHE A 108 -3.71 15.24 0.28
C PHE A 108 -2.91 13.94 0.32
N THR A 109 -2.08 13.69 -0.70
CA THR A 109 -1.21 12.48 -0.77
C THR A 109 -0.23 12.43 0.40
N PHE A 110 0.48 13.53 0.66
CA PHE A 110 1.39 13.59 1.81
C PHE A 110 0.63 13.53 3.13
N GLY A 111 -0.53 14.17 3.22
CA GLY A 111 -1.39 14.15 4.40
C GLY A 111 -1.83 12.74 4.79
N ILE A 112 -2.26 11.92 3.83
CA ILE A 112 -2.72 10.56 4.11
C ILE A 112 -1.57 9.62 4.50
N LEU A 113 -0.40 9.75 3.84
CA LEU A 113 0.80 8.98 4.20
C LEU A 113 1.29 9.34 5.59
N LEU A 114 1.33 10.65 5.92
CA LEU A 114 1.74 11.14 7.22
C LEU A 114 0.74 10.72 8.31
N LEU A 115 -0.56 10.78 8.02
CA LEU A 115 -1.61 10.30 8.92
C LEU A 115 -1.46 8.81 9.20
N GLY A 116 -1.21 7.98 8.19
CA GLY A 116 -0.96 6.55 8.37
C GLY A 116 0.26 6.28 9.26
N PHE A 117 1.35 7.01 9.03
CA PHE A 117 2.55 6.93 9.86
C PHE A 117 2.30 7.35 11.32
N LEU A 118 1.60 8.46 11.52
CA LEU A 118 1.20 8.95 12.85
C LEU A 118 0.31 7.93 13.58
N LEU A 119 -0.71 7.40 12.90
CA LEU A 119 -1.61 6.40 13.48
C LEU A 119 -0.87 5.13 13.88
N TYR A 120 0.10 4.68 13.09
CA TYR A 120 0.97 3.57 13.44
C TYR A 120 1.76 3.87 14.72
N TYR A 121 2.41 5.03 14.80
CA TYR A 121 3.26 5.37 15.94
C TYR A 121 2.44 5.64 17.22
N VAL A 122 1.27 6.28 17.10
CA VAL A 122 0.34 6.49 18.22
C VAL A 122 -0.15 5.15 18.76
N ASN A 123 -0.58 4.23 17.88
CA ASN A 123 -0.98 2.89 18.32
C ASN A 123 0.19 2.12 18.92
N TYR A 124 1.39 2.23 18.35
CA TYR A 124 2.59 1.61 18.89
C TYR A 124 2.89 2.12 20.31
N ALA A 125 2.89 3.44 20.52
CA ALA A 125 3.13 4.06 21.81
C ALA A 125 2.04 3.68 22.82
N TYR A 126 0.77 3.67 22.41
CA TYR A 126 -0.37 3.28 23.24
C TYR A 126 -0.31 1.82 23.69
N GLN A 127 -0.01 0.89 22.77
CA GLN A 127 0.13 -0.54 23.07
C GLN A 127 1.35 -0.81 23.96
N LYS A 128 2.47 -0.10 23.71
CA LYS A 128 3.66 -0.16 24.56
C LYS A 128 3.37 0.34 25.98
N ALA A 129 2.60 1.42 26.12
CA ALA A 129 2.17 1.94 27.43
C ALA A 129 1.27 0.94 28.20
N LYS A 130 0.53 0.08 27.49
CA LYS A 130 -0.24 -1.02 28.08
C LYS A 130 0.57 -2.28 28.39
N GLY A 131 1.89 -2.27 28.15
CA GLY A 131 2.76 -3.42 28.38
C GLY A 131 2.61 -4.54 27.36
N VAL A 132 1.92 -4.30 26.23
CA VAL A 132 1.85 -5.27 25.12
C VAL A 132 3.11 -5.10 24.28
N ASP A 133 4.03 -6.05 24.38
CA ASP A 133 5.19 -6.10 23.49
C ASP A 133 4.75 -6.60 22.11
N ILE A 134 4.33 -5.64 21.27
CA ILE A 134 3.94 -5.86 19.87
C ILE A 134 5.07 -6.53 19.06
N THR A 135 6.32 -6.40 19.52
CA THR A 135 7.50 -7.03 18.91
C THR A 135 7.60 -8.54 19.22
N ILE A 136 6.89 -9.05 20.24
CA ILE A 136 6.84 -10.47 20.60
C ILE A 136 5.72 -11.22 19.89
N ALA A 137 4.59 -10.56 19.58
CA ALA A 137 3.49 -11.18 18.83
C ALA A 137 3.95 -11.72 17.45
N PHE A 138 4.89 -11.04 16.80
CA PHE A 138 5.48 -11.49 15.51
C PHE A 138 6.58 -12.55 15.65
N LYS A 139 7.06 -12.83 16.87
CA LYS A 139 8.05 -13.89 17.14
C LYS A 139 7.41 -15.22 17.55
N GLN A 140 6.14 -15.19 17.97
CA GLN A 140 5.47 -16.35 18.58
C GLN A 140 4.48 -17.07 17.66
N LEU A 141 4.19 -16.56 16.47
CA LEU A 141 3.39 -17.31 15.50
C LEU A 141 4.22 -18.53 15.05
N PRO A 142 3.87 -19.75 15.47
CA PRO A 142 4.47 -20.95 14.94
C PRO A 142 4.21 -20.92 13.43
N PRO A 143 5.21 -21.22 12.61
CA PRO A 143 4.97 -21.43 11.21
C PRO A 143 4.24 -22.78 11.06
N ASP A 144 2.92 -22.72 11.13
CA ASP A 144 2.06 -23.81 10.63
C ASP A 144 1.93 -23.69 9.10
#